data_AF-A0A0C1RBA7-F1
#
_entry.id   AF-A0A0C1RBA7-F1
#
_cell.length_a   1.000
_cell.length_b   1.000
_cell.length_c   1.000
_cell.angle_alpha   90.00
_cell.angle_beta   90.00
_cell.angle_gamma   90.00
#
_symmetry.space_group_name_H-M   'P 1'
#
loop_
_entity.id
_entity.type
_entity.pdbx_description
1 polymer ?
#
loop_
_entity_poly.entity_id
_entity_poly.type
_entity_poly.pdbx_seq_one_letter_code
_entity_poly.pdbx_strand_id
1 'polypeptide(L)'
;MHLVVSENFVKFLRMRDLWCLVPQNVSMTWLGFRRLACLAASLLLVCCSDTGDSVSDSLAASEDSVASDTTILKSEPLRSATTTTAREVAVLLDSDDPTLALDHTTNAPMLDAFAPSVMPDRPIGRVGYTRYVFTQSGDQIIPALIEGPKGSQTRCQSVDLPCSFQDLKDLAESGSVIPPELNMTSGELALLVEQLATLEETIRKFGDANDACAAGYRPDRAQTPNMGSHFTNMGLVLDGKFNPAAPEILLYVAADDAAPPFGALGRCKDGTWRGVEVEIAGAAFYMPFQAVGNDHFEGFSGPLDNWHVHYNLCRLGGQDVTVLPSVCSGEQDGPLDRPQGDASEGWMIHAWADREHDNQLGSFSMWNPSLWPVADPSATLGSQTTENTNLIADFDYQTVEAAVPGRISFFNADPEAHSVTAGTPENPTGEFDTGVVGGGSAASIEISRPGTYEFFCSLHTGMRGTITVGGS
;
A
#
# COMPACT_ATOMS: atom_id res chain seq x y z
N MET A 1 10.35 28.76 32.88
CA MET A 1 9.53 28.53 31.66
C MET A 1 10.17 27.34 30.95
N HIS A 2 9.67 26.14 31.21
CA HIS A 2 10.15 24.93 30.54
C HIS A 2 9.76 25.05 29.07
N LEU A 3 10.75 25.01 28.17
CA LEU A 3 10.46 24.82 26.74
C LEU A 3 9.91 23.40 26.59
N VAL A 4 8.63 23.30 26.28
CA VAL A 4 8.05 22.07 25.73
C VAL A 4 8.56 22.00 24.30
N VAL A 5 9.55 21.14 24.07
CA VAL A 5 9.91 20.70 22.72
C VAL A 5 8.75 19.81 22.26
N SER A 6 8.16 20.10 21.10
CA SER A 6 7.03 19.31 20.61
C SER A 6 7.45 17.86 20.37
N GLU A 7 6.57 16.91 20.68
CA GLU A 7 6.82 15.48 20.46
C GLU A 7 7.21 15.17 19.01
N ASN A 8 6.70 15.95 18.05
CA ASN A 8 7.03 15.84 16.63
C ASN A 8 8.51 16.12 16.34
N PHE A 9 9.16 17.03 17.07
CA PHE A 9 10.59 17.30 16.91
C PHE A 9 11.47 16.20 17.52
N VAL A 10 10.99 15.54 18.58
CA VAL A 10 11.67 14.40 19.21
C VAL A 10 11.54 13.13 18.36
N LYS A 11 10.37 12.89 17.76
CA LYS A 11 10.16 11.83 16.75
C LYS A 11 11.06 12.04 15.52
N PHE A 12 11.17 13.27 15.02
CA PHE A 12 12.05 13.63 13.89
C PHE A 12 13.54 13.31 14.11
N LEU A 13 14.04 13.45 15.35
CA LEU A 13 15.44 13.16 15.68
C LEU A 13 15.73 11.64 15.81
N ARG A 14 14.71 10.83 16.12
CA ARG A 14 14.83 9.37 16.23
C ARG A 14 14.82 8.68 14.86
N MET A 15 14.05 9.16 13.88
CA MET A 15 14.00 8.61 12.50
C MET A 15 15.36 8.59 11.77
N ARG A 16 16.43 9.20 12.30
CA ARG A 16 17.68 9.46 11.56
C ARG A 16 18.98 9.14 12.31
N ASP A 17 18.93 8.50 13.48
CA ASP A 17 20.12 8.29 14.34
C ASP A 17 20.92 9.58 14.64
N LEU A 18 20.24 10.75 14.66
CA LEU A 18 20.88 12.06 14.87
C LEU A 18 21.05 12.41 16.36
N TRP A 19 20.76 11.48 17.28
CA TRP A 19 20.84 11.70 18.73
C TRP A 19 22.24 12.13 19.21
N CYS A 20 23.29 11.78 18.45
CA CYS A 20 24.67 12.15 18.71
C CYS A 20 25.02 13.62 18.43
N LEU A 21 24.11 14.41 17.83
CA LEU A 21 24.33 15.83 17.52
C LEU A 21 23.71 16.80 18.54
N VAL A 22 23.04 16.31 19.58
CA VAL A 22 22.65 17.13 20.72
C VAL A 22 23.90 17.36 21.58
N PRO A 23 24.42 18.59 21.70
CA PRO A 23 25.54 18.84 22.58
C PRO A 23 25.07 18.65 24.02
N GLN A 24 25.49 17.55 24.65
CA GLN A 24 25.29 17.37 26.08
C GLN A 24 26.13 18.43 26.82
N ASN A 25 25.44 19.29 27.59
CA ASN A 25 25.98 20.32 28.47
C ASN A 25 26.70 21.50 27.79
N VAL A 26 25.93 22.55 27.46
CA VAL A 26 26.46 23.93 27.47
C VAL A 26 25.56 24.81 28.33
N SER A 27 26.09 25.29 29.45
CA SER A 27 25.47 26.32 30.29
C SER A 27 25.54 27.66 29.56
N MET A 28 24.40 28.16 29.09
CA MET A 28 24.31 29.46 28.42
C MET A 28 23.94 30.52 29.47
N THR A 29 24.80 31.52 29.66
CA THR A 29 24.61 32.56 30.69
C THR A 29 23.54 33.57 30.28
N TRP A 30 22.85 34.14 31.29
CA TRP A 30 21.71 35.06 31.19
C TRP A 30 21.93 36.29 30.28
N LEU A 31 23.18 36.63 29.96
CA LEU A 31 23.54 37.69 29.00
C LEU A 31 23.31 37.29 27.53
N GLY A 32 23.43 36.01 27.18
CA GLY A 32 23.19 35.51 25.82
C GLY A 32 21.71 35.55 25.41
N PHE A 33 20.83 35.30 26.38
CA PHE A 33 19.37 35.34 26.18
C PHE A 33 18.86 36.77 25.90
N ARG A 34 19.44 37.78 26.56
CA ARG A 34 19.09 39.20 26.33
C ARG A 34 19.42 39.70 24.92
N ARG A 35 20.45 39.15 24.27
CA ARG A 35 20.83 39.57 22.90
C ARG A 35 19.90 38.96 21.84
N LEU A 36 19.40 37.74 22.03
CA LEU A 36 18.40 37.15 21.12
C LEU A 36 17.01 37.81 21.28
N ALA A 37 16.60 38.15 22.50
CA ALA A 37 15.29 38.76 22.75
C ALA A 37 15.16 40.19 22.16
N CYS A 38 16.26 40.94 22.04
CA CYS A 38 16.24 42.27 21.40
C CYS A 38 16.15 42.22 19.87
N LEU A 39 16.44 41.09 19.22
CA LEU A 39 16.31 40.92 17.77
C LEU A 39 14.89 40.49 17.34
N ALA A 40 14.10 39.92 18.25
CA ALA A 40 12.73 39.47 17.97
C ALA A 40 11.65 40.54 18.22
N ALA A 41 11.99 41.68 18.84
CA ALA A 41 11.04 42.74 19.21
C ALA A 41 10.93 43.88 18.17
N SER A 42 11.45 43.71 16.96
CA SER A 42 11.45 44.76 15.92
C SER A 42 10.52 44.49 14.74
N LEU A 43 9.58 43.54 14.83
CA LEU A 43 8.77 43.12 13.67
C LEU A 43 7.25 43.07 13.90
N LEU A 44 6.71 43.70 14.94
CA LEU A 44 5.26 43.83 15.10
C LEU A 44 4.88 45.21 15.64
N LEU A 45 4.50 46.11 14.74
CA LEU A 45 3.62 47.26 14.98
C LEU A 45 3.12 47.84 13.64
N VAL A 46 1.86 48.30 13.63
CA VAL A 46 1.09 49.01 12.57
C VAL A 46 0.23 48.08 11.68
N CYS A 47 -1.10 48.19 11.55
CA CYS A 47 -2.15 48.99 12.19
C CYS A 47 -3.53 48.34 11.95
N CYS A 48 -4.48 48.63 12.84
CA CYS A 48 -5.91 48.34 12.76
C CYS A 48 -6.64 49.11 11.64
N SER A 49 -7.81 48.60 11.21
CA SER A 49 -9.14 49.26 11.21
C SER A 49 -10.10 48.49 10.29
N ASP A 50 -11.12 47.81 10.86
CA ASP A 50 -12.56 48.22 10.96
C ASP A 50 -13.32 47.88 9.66
N THR A 51 -14.57 47.38 9.57
CA THR A 51 -15.77 47.22 10.42
C THR A 51 -16.65 46.18 9.66
N GLY A 52 -17.35 45.22 10.29
CA GLY A 52 -18.73 45.36 10.80
C GLY A 52 -19.80 45.13 9.73
N ASP A 53 -20.51 43.99 9.73
CA ASP A 53 -21.92 43.87 10.15
C ASP A 53 -22.55 42.51 9.79
N SER A 54 -23.40 42.04 10.71
CA SER A 54 -24.27 40.86 10.65
C SER A 54 -25.60 41.15 9.95
N VAL A 55 -26.19 40.18 9.23
CA VAL A 55 -27.66 39.96 9.19
C VAL A 55 -27.96 38.48 8.85
N SER A 56 -28.82 37.89 9.67
CA SER A 56 -29.53 36.61 9.49
C SER A 56 -30.70 36.74 8.52
N ASP A 57 -31.07 35.69 7.78
CA ASP A 57 -32.46 35.23 7.79
C ASP A 57 -32.68 33.83 7.20
N SER A 58 -33.67 33.18 7.79
CA SER A 58 -34.23 31.85 7.52
C SER A 58 -35.40 31.87 6.53
N LEU A 59 -35.77 30.70 5.97
CA LEU A 59 -37.12 30.13 5.67
C LEU A 59 -37.00 29.15 4.49
N ALA A 60 -37.16 27.83 4.67
CA ALA A 60 -38.39 27.03 4.85
C ALA A 60 -39.17 26.71 3.54
N ALA A 61 -39.06 25.42 3.17
CA ALA A 61 -40.01 24.46 2.57
C ALA A 61 -41.23 24.90 1.72
N SER A 62 -41.48 24.16 0.64
CA SER A 62 -42.77 23.50 0.38
C SER A 62 -42.68 22.44 -0.74
N GLU A 63 -43.22 21.27 -0.45
CA GLU A 63 -43.56 20.14 -1.32
C GLU A 63 -44.69 20.49 -2.31
N ASP A 64 -44.81 19.73 -3.41
CA ASP A 64 -46.13 19.40 -3.94
C ASP A 64 -46.12 18.06 -4.70
N SER A 65 -47.17 17.27 -4.45
CA SER A 65 -47.38 15.89 -4.89
C SER A 65 -48.62 15.80 -5.76
N VAL A 66 -48.62 15.00 -6.84
CA VAL A 66 -49.85 14.51 -7.48
C VAL A 66 -49.67 13.10 -8.01
N ALA A 67 -50.56 12.20 -7.57
CA ALA A 67 -50.72 10.82 -7.99
C ALA A 67 -51.92 10.63 -8.93
N SER A 68 -51.96 9.50 -9.66
CA SER A 68 -53.14 8.73 -10.18
C SER A 68 -52.72 7.92 -11.44
N ASP A 69 -53.23 6.75 -11.83
CA ASP A 69 -53.98 5.64 -11.21
C ASP A 69 -54.00 4.48 -12.26
N THR A 70 -53.81 3.24 -11.78
CA THR A 70 -54.23 1.87 -12.20
C THR A 70 -54.83 1.58 -13.59
N THR A 71 -54.49 0.42 -14.22
CA THR A 71 -55.40 -0.77 -14.42
C THR A 71 -54.76 -1.93 -15.24
N ILE A 72 -54.98 -3.15 -14.74
CA ILE A 72 -54.56 -4.50 -15.18
C ILE A 72 -55.45 -5.07 -16.31
N LEU A 73 -54.88 -5.85 -17.24
CA LEU A 73 -55.60 -6.95 -17.91
C LEU A 73 -54.69 -8.19 -18.10
N LYS A 74 -55.29 -9.36 -17.86
CA LYS A 74 -54.70 -10.70 -17.72
C LYS A 74 -55.28 -11.60 -18.82
N SER A 75 -54.45 -12.32 -19.58
CA SER A 75 -54.90 -13.47 -20.39
C SER A 75 -53.75 -14.42 -20.78
N GLU A 76 -53.89 -15.68 -20.40
CA GLU A 76 -53.28 -16.92 -20.93
C GLU A 76 -54.43 -17.94 -21.09
N PRO A 77 -54.30 -19.14 -21.72
CA PRO A 77 -53.09 -19.83 -22.23
C PRO A 77 -53.22 -20.50 -23.63
N LEU A 78 -52.10 -20.90 -24.29
CA LEU A 78 -51.95 -22.24 -24.89
C LEU A 78 -50.50 -22.57 -25.35
N ARG A 79 -49.91 -23.59 -24.70
CA ARG A 79 -48.98 -24.65 -25.16
C ARG A 79 -47.82 -24.32 -26.14
N SER A 80 -46.63 -24.41 -25.55
CA SER A 80 -45.50 -25.30 -25.89
C SER A 80 -44.85 -25.21 -27.27
N ALA A 81 -43.71 -24.50 -27.33
CA ALA A 81 -42.56 -24.92 -28.11
C ALA A 81 -41.28 -24.51 -27.37
N THR A 82 -40.42 -25.49 -27.15
CA THR A 82 -39.13 -25.41 -26.44
C THR A 82 -38.15 -24.52 -27.21
N THR A 83 -37.70 -23.44 -26.59
CA THR A 83 -36.42 -22.81 -26.94
C THR A 83 -35.79 -22.34 -25.63
N THR A 84 -34.64 -22.91 -25.31
CA THR A 84 -33.80 -22.53 -24.18
C THR A 84 -33.35 -21.10 -24.36
N THR A 85 -34.07 -20.16 -23.77
CA THR A 85 -33.63 -18.76 -23.67
C THR A 85 -32.48 -18.71 -22.67
N ALA A 86 -31.40 -18.04 -23.09
CA ALA A 86 -30.27 -17.66 -22.27
C ALA A 86 -30.77 -17.16 -20.91
N ARG A 87 -30.42 -17.91 -19.86
CA ARG A 87 -30.61 -17.46 -18.49
C ARG A 87 -29.60 -16.34 -18.28
N GLU A 88 -30.14 -15.12 -18.20
CA GLU A 88 -29.66 -14.04 -17.34
C GLU A 88 -28.24 -14.24 -16.84
N VAL A 89 -27.31 -13.52 -17.48
CA VAL A 89 -26.01 -13.20 -16.92
C VAL A 89 -26.28 -12.66 -15.53
N ALA A 90 -25.91 -13.44 -14.52
CA ALA A 90 -25.76 -12.91 -13.17
C ALA A 90 -24.67 -11.86 -13.27
N VAL A 91 -25.08 -10.60 -13.21
CA VAL A 91 -24.17 -9.50 -12.98
C VAL A 91 -23.61 -9.73 -11.58
N LEU A 92 -22.34 -10.16 -11.49
CA LEU A 92 -21.61 -10.23 -10.22
C LEU A 92 -21.23 -8.80 -9.84
N LEU A 93 -22.21 -8.08 -9.32
CA LEU A 93 -22.03 -6.87 -8.54
C LEU A 93 -21.80 -7.36 -7.09
N ASP A 94 -20.72 -6.92 -6.43
CA ASP A 94 -20.20 -7.24 -5.06
C ASP A 94 -19.15 -8.36 -4.83
N SER A 95 -18.69 -9.15 -5.81
CA SER A 95 -18.46 -10.59 -5.48
C SER A 95 -17.15 -11.12 -4.86
N ASP A 96 -15.98 -10.46 -4.84
CA ASP A 96 -14.71 -11.18 -4.52
C ASP A 96 -13.89 -10.63 -3.34
N ASP A 97 -14.25 -9.50 -2.73
CA ASP A 97 -13.59 -8.97 -1.53
C ASP A 97 -14.40 -9.32 -0.26
N PRO A 98 -14.01 -10.36 0.51
CA PRO A 98 -14.73 -10.75 1.72
C PRO A 98 -14.62 -9.71 2.84
N THR A 99 -13.66 -8.78 2.76
CA THR A 99 -13.38 -7.82 3.82
C THR A 99 -14.33 -6.62 3.80
N LEU A 100 -15.01 -6.36 2.67
CA LEU A 100 -16.05 -5.32 2.58
C LEU A 100 -17.20 -5.54 3.56
N ALA A 101 -17.46 -6.78 3.98
CA ALA A 101 -18.45 -7.06 5.01
C ALA A 101 -18.17 -6.30 6.33
N LEU A 102 -16.91 -5.96 6.62
CA LEU A 102 -16.51 -5.21 7.81
C LEU A 102 -17.05 -3.77 7.81
N ASP A 103 -17.24 -3.18 6.63
CA ASP A 103 -17.82 -1.83 6.45
C ASP A 103 -19.29 -1.74 6.83
N HIS A 104 -19.96 -2.89 6.92
CA HIS A 104 -21.39 -3.02 7.21
C HIS A 104 -21.66 -3.53 8.65
N THR A 105 -20.63 -3.57 9.50
CA THR A 105 -20.76 -3.97 10.91
C THR A 105 -21.03 -2.78 11.83
N THR A 106 -21.46 -3.04 13.07
CA THR A 106 -21.55 -2.00 14.11
C THR A 106 -20.20 -1.41 14.51
N ASN A 107 -19.11 -2.09 14.14
CA ASN A 107 -17.73 -1.71 14.41
C ASN A 107 -17.06 -1.06 13.20
N ALA A 108 -17.81 -0.81 12.12
CA ALA A 108 -17.28 -0.22 10.90
C ALA A 108 -16.63 1.14 11.17
N PRO A 109 -15.52 1.44 10.49
CA PRO A 109 -14.86 2.73 10.64
C PRO A 109 -15.72 3.87 10.12
N MET A 110 -15.56 5.03 10.76
CA MET A 110 -16.23 6.27 10.35
C MET A 110 -15.53 7.00 9.21
N LEU A 111 -14.21 6.83 9.08
CA LEU A 111 -13.35 7.51 8.11
C LEU A 111 -12.64 6.47 7.26
N ASP A 112 -12.35 6.79 6.00
CA ASP A 112 -11.77 5.81 5.06
C ASP A 112 -10.39 5.32 5.50
N ALA A 113 -9.59 6.16 6.14
CA ALA A 113 -8.28 5.75 6.62
C ALA A 113 -8.33 4.81 7.84
N PHE A 114 -9.48 4.60 8.49
CA PHE A 114 -9.59 3.90 9.78
C PHE A 114 -9.91 2.41 9.63
N ALA A 115 -9.42 1.59 10.56
CA ALA A 115 -9.78 0.18 10.64
C ALA A 115 -11.09 0.01 11.43
N PRO A 116 -11.79 -1.13 11.29
CA PRO A 116 -12.88 -1.48 12.20
C PRO A 116 -12.41 -1.50 13.66
N SER A 117 -13.28 -1.17 14.61
CA SER A 117 -12.90 -1.15 16.03
C SER A 117 -12.69 -2.54 16.66
N VAL A 118 -13.07 -3.59 15.94
CA VAL A 118 -12.87 -4.99 16.31
C VAL A 118 -12.15 -5.69 15.16
N MET A 119 -10.96 -6.21 15.45
CA MET A 119 -10.13 -6.96 14.52
C MET A 119 -10.75 -8.35 14.25
N PRO A 120 -10.51 -8.95 13.08
CA PRO A 120 -10.88 -10.33 12.83
C PRO A 120 -10.09 -11.30 13.71
N ASP A 121 -10.58 -12.53 13.85
CA ASP A 121 -9.95 -13.57 14.69
C ASP A 121 -8.69 -14.20 14.06
N ARG A 122 -8.42 -13.93 12.78
CA ARG A 122 -7.26 -14.44 12.02
C ARG A 122 -6.82 -13.44 10.95
N PRO A 123 -5.60 -13.57 10.39
CA PRO A 123 -5.20 -12.83 9.19
C PRO A 123 -6.20 -13.06 8.04
N ILE A 124 -6.54 -11.97 7.34
CA ILE A 124 -7.43 -11.95 6.18
C ILE A 124 -7.04 -10.81 5.25
N GLY A 125 -7.28 -10.98 3.95
CA GLY A 125 -7.10 -9.93 2.95
C GLY A 125 -5.78 -10.02 2.20
N ARG A 126 -5.71 -9.34 1.06
CA ARG A 126 -4.61 -9.35 0.09
C ARG A 126 -4.35 -7.92 -0.40
N VAL A 127 -3.11 -7.44 -0.33
CA VAL A 127 -2.83 -6.05 -0.71
C VAL A 127 -3.00 -5.89 -2.22
N GLY A 128 -3.61 -4.78 -2.59
CA GLY A 128 -4.10 -4.44 -3.91
C GLY A 128 -5.50 -4.99 -4.19
N TYR A 129 -5.94 -6.07 -3.54
CA TYR A 129 -7.16 -6.82 -3.91
C TYR A 129 -8.32 -6.62 -2.94
N THR A 130 -8.04 -6.36 -1.66
CA THR A 130 -9.06 -6.22 -0.62
C THR A 130 -8.98 -4.89 0.10
N ARG A 131 -10.14 -4.39 0.55
CA ARG A 131 -10.30 -3.16 1.30
C ARG A 131 -9.44 -3.15 2.57
N TYR A 132 -9.47 -4.26 3.30
CA TYR A 132 -8.71 -4.43 4.53
C TYR A 132 -7.71 -5.56 4.38
N VAL A 133 -6.53 -5.37 4.96
CA VAL A 133 -5.53 -6.41 5.12
C VAL A 133 -5.14 -6.46 6.59
N PHE A 134 -5.31 -7.62 7.20
CA PHE A 134 -4.93 -7.87 8.58
C PHE A 134 -3.86 -8.95 8.64
N THR A 135 -2.86 -8.74 9.49
CA THR A 135 -1.78 -9.70 9.73
C THR A 135 -1.61 -9.93 11.22
N GLN A 136 -0.71 -10.85 11.58
CA GLN A 136 -0.43 -11.19 12.96
C GLN A 136 0.83 -10.46 13.47
N SER A 137 0.77 -9.92 14.69
CA SER A 137 1.92 -9.43 15.43
C SER A 137 1.85 -9.94 16.87
N GLY A 138 2.77 -10.84 17.22
CA GLY A 138 2.68 -11.60 18.47
C GLY A 138 1.39 -12.40 18.53
N ASP A 139 0.60 -12.21 19.59
CA ASP A 139 -0.69 -12.88 19.80
C ASP A 139 -1.89 -12.06 19.28
N GLN A 140 -1.65 -10.94 18.58
CA GLN A 140 -2.70 -10.04 18.12
C GLN A 140 -2.82 -10.02 16.60
N ILE A 141 -4.05 -9.95 16.11
CA ILE A 141 -4.34 -9.59 14.73
C ILE A 141 -4.42 -8.06 14.66
N ILE A 142 -3.66 -7.49 13.74
CA ILE A 142 -3.50 -6.05 13.56
C ILE A 142 -3.77 -5.67 12.10
N PRO A 143 -4.29 -4.48 11.82
CA PRO A 143 -4.38 -4.00 10.45
C PRO A 143 -2.95 -3.79 9.92
N ALA A 144 -2.73 -4.20 8.68
CA ALA A 144 -1.50 -3.98 7.94
C ALA A 144 -1.66 -2.88 6.91
N LEU A 145 -2.81 -2.89 6.21
CA LEU A 145 -3.08 -1.97 5.13
C LEU A 145 -4.58 -1.80 4.94
N ILE A 146 -4.97 -0.59 4.55
CA ILE A 146 -6.34 -0.15 4.34
C ILE A 146 -6.41 0.61 3.03
N GLU A 147 -7.13 0.10 2.05
CA GLU A 147 -7.27 0.68 0.72
C GLU A 147 -8.52 1.55 0.64
N GLY A 148 -8.42 2.80 0.22
CA GLY A 148 -9.58 3.67 0.08
C GLY A 148 -10.09 3.74 -1.37
N PRO A 149 -11.26 4.39 -1.58
CA PRO A 149 -12.24 4.78 -0.57
C PRO A 149 -12.95 3.61 0.12
N LYS A 150 -13.85 3.90 1.07
CA LYS A 150 -14.74 2.88 1.64
C LYS A 150 -15.73 2.35 0.59
N GLY A 151 -16.05 1.05 0.68
CA GLY A 151 -16.92 0.37 -0.27
C GLY A 151 -16.18 -0.22 -1.47
N SER A 152 -16.94 -0.59 -2.50
CA SER A 152 -16.41 -1.29 -3.68
C SER A 152 -15.41 -0.44 -4.46
N GLN A 153 -14.28 -1.06 -4.81
CA GLN A 153 -13.16 -0.44 -5.51
C GLN A 153 -13.08 -0.94 -6.96
N THR A 154 -12.76 -0.05 -7.89
CA THR A 154 -12.46 -0.46 -9.27
C THR A 154 -11.02 -0.92 -9.36
N ARG A 155 -10.82 -2.17 -9.74
CA ARG A 155 -9.49 -2.80 -9.78
C ARG A 155 -9.25 -3.42 -11.14
N CYS A 156 -8.06 -3.17 -11.68
CA CYS A 156 -7.62 -3.74 -12.93
C CYS A 156 -7.21 -5.21 -12.74
N GLN A 157 -6.08 -5.46 -12.07
CA GLN A 157 -5.65 -6.75 -11.48
C GLN A 157 -5.82 -8.00 -12.36
N SER A 158 -5.94 -7.79 -13.66
CA SER A 158 -6.19 -8.77 -14.70
C SER A 158 -5.52 -8.24 -15.94
N VAL A 159 -4.67 -9.07 -16.54
CA VAL A 159 -3.98 -8.75 -17.79
C VAL A 159 -4.92 -8.63 -18.99
N ASP A 160 -6.18 -9.05 -18.84
CA ASP A 160 -7.20 -8.90 -19.88
C ASP A 160 -7.78 -7.47 -19.93
N LEU A 161 -7.54 -6.65 -18.91
CA LEU A 161 -8.00 -5.26 -18.86
C LEU A 161 -6.88 -4.29 -19.29
N PRO A 162 -7.18 -3.26 -20.11
CA PRO A 162 -6.20 -2.33 -20.66
C PRO A 162 -5.80 -1.26 -19.64
N CYS A 163 -5.07 -1.67 -18.61
CA CYS A 163 -4.82 -0.84 -17.43
C CYS A 163 -3.36 -0.43 -17.21
N SER A 164 -2.43 -1.04 -17.94
CA SER A 164 -1.07 -0.52 -18.01
C SER A 164 -1.08 0.90 -18.57
N PHE A 165 -0.03 1.68 -18.32
CA PHE A 165 -0.01 3.06 -18.79
C PHE A 165 -0.11 3.10 -20.33
N GLN A 166 0.62 2.20 -21.00
CA GLN A 166 0.57 2.12 -22.46
C GLN A 166 -0.81 1.67 -22.97
N ASP A 167 -1.47 0.73 -22.30
CA ASP A 167 -2.82 0.30 -22.71
C ASP A 167 -3.88 1.39 -22.53
N LEU A 168 -3.84 2.11 -21.40
CA LEU A 168 -4.74 3.24 -21.15
C LEU A 168 -4.56 4.34 -22.20
N LYS A 169 -3.30 4.60 -22.57
CA LYS A 169 -2.97 5.55 -23.64
C LYS A 169 -3.49 5.07 -25.00
N ASP A 170 -3.27 3.81 -25.36
CA ASP A 170 -3.74 3.24 -26.62
C ASP A 170 -5.28 3.22 -26.69
N LEU A 171 -5.95 2.94 -25.56
CA LEU A 171 -7.41 3.02 -25.43
C LEU A 171 -7.91 4.45 -25.66
N ALA A 172 -7.27 5.45 -25.05
CA ALA A 172 -7.61 6.86 -25.22
C ALA A 172 -7.38 7.36 -26.65
N GLU A 173 -6.24 7.01 -27.26
CA GLU A 173 -5.87 7.44 -28.62
C GLU A 173 -6.72 6.77 -29.70
N SER A 174 -7.07 5.49 -29.52
CA SER A 174 -7.91 4.76 -30.48
C SER A 174 -9.37 5.20 -30.46
N GLY A 175 -9.86 5.77 -29.34
CA GLY A 175 -11.27 6.08 -29.14
C GLY A 175 -12.16 4.84 -29.07
N SER A 176 -11.57 3.68 -28.75
CA SER A 176 -12.30 2.43 -28.57
C SER A 176 -13.25 2.52 -27.37
N VAL A 177 -14.25 1.63 -27.32
CA VAL A 177 -15.17 1.57 -26.19
C VAL A 177 -14.40 1.21 -24.92
N ILE A 178 -14.50 2.05 -23.89
CA ILE A 178 -13.91 1.79 -22.58
C ILE A 178 -14.60 0.56 -21.97
N PRO A 179 -13.85 -0.47 -21.54
CA PRO A 179 -14.44 -1.61 -20.86
C PRO A 179 -15.25 -1.16 -19.63
N PRO A 180 -16.49 -1.65 -19.45
CA PRO A 180 -17.34 -1.23 -18.33
C PRO A 180 -16.70 -1.54 -16.96
N GLU A 181 -15.81 -2.53 -16.90
CA GLU A 181 -15.04 -2.90 -15.70
C GLU A 181 -14.13 -1.77 -15.21
N LEU A 182 -13.67 -0.87 -16.09
CA LEU A 182 -12.86 0.29 -15.68
C LEU A 182 -13.69 1.39 -15.02
N ASN A 183 -15.02 1.32 -15.10
CA ASN A 183 -15.96 2.24 -14.45
C ASN A 183 -15.63 3.73 -14.66
N MET A 184 -15.07 4.09 -15.82
CA MET A 184 -14.57 5.43 -16.09
C MET A 184 -15.17 6.01 -17.37
N THR A 185 -15.30 7.34 -17.38
CA THR A 185 -15.71 8.10 -18.57
C THR A 185 -14.51 8.36 -19.49
N SER A 186 -14.79 8.74 -20.74
CA SER A 186 -13.74 9.15 -21.69
C SER A 186 -13.01 10.43 -21.25
N GLY A 187 -13.68 11.31 -20.51
CA GLY A 187 -13.05 12.50 -19.93
C GLY A 187 -12.07 12.14 -18.83
N GLU A 188 -12.46 11.24 -17.93
CA GLU A 188 -11.58 10.76 -16.86
C GLU A 188 -10.38 10.01 -17.43
N LEU A 189 -10.59 9.18 -18.46
CA LEU A 189 -9.50 8.46 -19.14
C LEU A 189 -8.52 9.42 -19.80
N ALA A 190 -9.02 10.43 -20.52
CA ALA A 190 -8.16 11.41 -21.18
C ALA A 190 -7.30 12.18 -20.15
N LEU A 191 -7.90 12.61 -19.04
CA LEU A 191 -7.18 13.32 -17.98
C LEU A 191 -6.17 12.40 -17.26
N LEU A 192 -6.53 11.13 -17.00
CA LEU A 192 -5.63 10.16 -16.39
C LEU A 192 -4.39 9.93 -17.26
N VAL A 193 -4.58 9.74 -18.57
CA VAL A 193 -3.47 9.57 -19.53
C VAL A 193 -2.58 10.82 -19.56
N GLU A 194 -3.13 12.02 -19.47
CA GLU A 194 -2.35 13.27 -19.37
C GLU A 194 -1.51 13.32 -18.07
N GLN A 195 -2.11 12.91 -16.94
CA GLN A 195 -1.42 12.86 -15.64
C GLN A 195 -0.28 11.83 -15.65
N LEU A 196 -0.52 10.61 -16.17
CA LEU A 196 0.50 9.58 -16.28
C LEU A 196 1.60 9.95 -17.29
N ALA A 197 1.28 10.62 -18.39
CA ALA A 197 2.27 11.13 -19.32
C ALA A 197 3.14 12.25 -18.69
N THR A 198 2.55 13.11 -17.87
CA THR A 198 3.29 14.10 -17.08
C THR A 198 4.25 13.43 -16.09
N LEU A 199 3.79 12.35 -15.45
CA LEU A 199 4.62 11.55 -14.57
C LEU A 199 5.75 10.86 -15.34
N GLU A 200 5.47 10.24 -16.49
CA GLU A 200 6.48 9.63 -17.38
C GLU A 200 7.58 10.64 -17.71
N GLU A 201 7.20 11.84 -18.16
CA GLU A 201 8.18 12.89 -18.49
C GLU A 201 9.03 13.30 -17.27
N THR A 202 8.44 13.24 -16.08
CA THR A 202 9.12 13.57 -14.82
C THR A 202 10.11 12.50 -14.42
N ILE A 203 9.71 11.23 -14.37
CA ILE A 203 10.59 10.13 -13.94
C ILE A 203 11.74 9.90 -14.93
N ARG A 204 11.55 10.16 -16.23
CA ARG A 204 12.65 10.10 -17.22
C ARG A 204 13.79 11.08 -16.94
N LYS A 205 13.53 12.18 -16.22
CA LYS A 205 14.58 13.14 -15.79
C LYS A 205 15.46 12.56 -14.68
N PHE A 206 15.04 11.46 -14.07
CA PHE A 206 15.70 10.78 -12.96
C PHE A 206 16.19 9.38 -13.34
N GLY A 207 16.41 9.10 -14.63
CA GLY A 207 17.00 7.83 -15.06
C GLY A 207 18.36 7.53 -14.38
N ASP A 208 19.17 8.56 -14.12
CA ASP A 208 20.36 8.45 -13.26
C ASP A 208 19.99 8.77 -11.81
N ALA A 209 20.19 7.81 -10.90
CA ALA A 209 19.97 8.00 -9.46
C ALA A 209 20.78 9.15 -8.84
N ASN A 210 21.87 9.58 -9.48
CA ASN A 210 22.60 10.79 -9.08
C ASN A 210 21.73 12.05 -9.20
N ASP A 211 20.89 12.15 -10.22
CA ASP A 211 20.00 13.30 -10.41
C ASP A 211 18.94 13.34 -9.31
N ALA A 212 18.41 12.17 -8.90
CA ALA A 212 17.50 12.07 -7.76
C ALA A 212 18.21 12.47 -6.44
N CYS A 213 19.43 11.96 -6.20
CA CYS A 213 20.22 12.34 -5.04
C CYS A 213 20.52 13.84 -4.99
N ALA A 214 20.83 14.45 -6.14
CA ALA A 214 21.09 15.89 -6.27
C ALA A 214 19.82 16.73 -6.07
N ALA A 215 18.67 16.24 -6.52
CA ALA A 215 17.36 16.86 -6.32
C ALA A 215 16.81 16.71 -4.89
N GLY A 216 17.51 15.99 -4.01
CA GLY A 216 17.19 15.89 -2.59
C GLY A 216 16.42 14.65 -2.17
N TYR A 217 16.14 13.73 -3.10
CA TYR A 217 15.55 12.44 -2.78
C TYR A 217 16.52 11.60 -1.94
N ARG A 218 15.96 10.82 -1.00
CA ARG A 218 16.71 9.98 -0.07
C ARG A 218 16.23 8.53 -0.14
N PRO A 219 17.11 7.58 -0.48
CA PRO A 219 16.77 6.18 -0.55
C PRO A 219 16.55 5.62 0.85
N ASP A 220 15.54 4.77 0.95
CA ASP A 220 15.29 3.89 2.08
C ASP A 220 16.41 2.82 2.24
N ARG A 221 17.18 2.59 1.18
CA ARG A 221 18.38 1.72 1.06
C ARG A 221 18.07 0.23 0.92
N ALA A 222 16.81 -0.15 0.77
CA ALA A 222 16.38 -1.53 0.58
C ALA A 222 15.54 -1.64 -0.70
N GLN A 223 15.45 -2.85 -1.25
CA GLN A 223 14.48 -3.12 -2.31
C GLN A 223 13.31 -3.87 -1.72
N THR A 224 12.13 -3.28 -1.79
CA THR A 224 10.91 -4.01 -1.45
C THR A 224 10.51 -4.86 -2.67
N PRO A 225 10.29 -6.19 -2.48
CA PRO A 225 9.85 -7.06 -3.56
C PRO A 225 8.69 -6.47 -4.35
N ASN A 226 8.76 -6.52 -5.68
CA ASN A 226 7.77 -6.02 -6.64
C ASN A 226 7.43 -4.51 -6.54
N MET A 227 8.11 -3.74 -5.68
CA MET A 227 7.85 -2.30 -5.48
C MET A 227 9.10 -1.41 -5.65
N GLY A 228 10.30 -1.99 -5.61
CA GLY A 228 11.55 -1.24 -5.71
C GLY A 228 11.98 -0.59 -4.40
N SER A 229 12.96 0.31 -4.50
CA SER A 229 13.48 1.14 -3.44
C SER A 229 12.88 2.53 -3.50
N HIS A 230 12.36 2.97 -2.36
CA HIS A 230 11.70 4.26 -2.22
C HIS A 230 12.75 5.35 -1.98
N PHE A 231 12.92 6.21 -2.98
CA PHE A 231 13.71 7.42 -2.87
C PHE A 231 12.74 8.55 -2.53
N THR A 232 12.67 8.95 -1.27
CA THR A 232 11.69 9.93 -0.78
C THR A 232 12.25 11.35 -0.74
N ASN A 233 11.49 12.32 -1.21
CA ASN A 233 11.75 13.74 -1.04
C ASN A 233 10.86 14.32 0.06
N MET A 234 11.43 14.46 1.26
CA MET A 234 10.69 15.00 2.41
C MET A 234 10.23 16.46 2.22
N GLY A 235 10.85 17.22 1.32
CA GLY A 235 10.39 18.57 1.01
C GLY A 235 9.03 18.57 0.34
N LEU A 236 8.81 17.61 -0.57
CA LEU A 236 7.53 17.40 -1.26
C LEU A 236 6.50 16.80 -0.31
N VAL A 237 6.86 15.78 0.48
CA VAL A 237 5.97 15.21 1.51
C VAL A 237 5.42 16.28 2.45
N LEU A 238 6.27 17.21 2.90
CA LEU A 238 5.88 18.27 3.84
C LEU A 238 5.09 19.41 3.20
N ASP A 239 5.09 19.55 1.86
CA ASP A 239 4.25 20.55 1.21
C ASP A 239 2.78 20.14 1.12
N GLY A 240 2.52 18.82 1.22
CA GLY A 240 1.19 18.22 1.29
C GLY A 240 0.36 18.37 0.01
N LYS A 241 1.01 18.49 -1.16
CA LYS A 241 0.34 18.73 -2.43
C LYS A 241 0.52 17.57 -3.39
N PHE A 242 -0.60 16.97 -3.78
CA PHE A 242 -0.61 16.06 -4.90
C PHE A 242 -0.29 16.78 -6.22
N ASN A 243 0.76 16.34 -6.90
CA ASN A 243 1.19 16.87 -8.20
C ASN A 243 1.90 15.80 -9.04
N PRO A 244 1.29 15.28 -10.12
CA PRO A 244 1.91 14.27 -10.98
C PRO A 244 3.29 14.64 -11.56
N ALA A 245 3.62 15.94 -11.63
CA ALA A 245 4.92 16.44 -12.10
C ALA A 245 6.00 16.53 -11.00
N ALA A 246 5.67 16.19 -9.76
CA ALA A 246 6.57 16.28 -8.61
C ALA A 246 6.24 15.18 -7.58
N PRO A 247 6.51 13.90 -7.90
CA PRO A 247 6.21 12.79 -6.99
C PRO A 247 7.02 12.87 -5.69
N GLU A 248 6.41 12.56 -4.55
CA GLU A 248 7.12 12.51 -3.26
C GLU A 248 8.17 11.40 -3.23
N ILE A 249 7.98 10.36 -4.04
CA ILE A 249 8.82 9.17 -4.04
C ILE A 249 9.14 8.77 -5.47
N LEU A 250 10.42 8.56 -5.77
CA LEU A 250 10.88 7.86 -6.97
C LEU A 250 11.16 6.40 -6.62
N LEU A 251 10.84 5.49 -7.53
CA LEU A 251 11.02 4.05 -7.32
C LEU A 251 12.14 3.54 -8.22
N TYR A 252 13.16 2.95 -7.61
CA TYR A 252 14.30 2.35 -8.30
C TYR A 252 14.40 0.86 -8.05
N VAL A 253 14.81 0.08 -9.04
CA VAL A 253 15.14 -1.34 -8.90
C VAL A 253 16.59 -1.58 -9.22
N ALA A 254 17.20 -2.62 -8.63
CA ALA A 254 18.52 -3.08 -9.04
C ALA A 254 18.49 -3.48 -10.52
N ALA A 255 19.48 -3.02 -11.29
CA ALA A 255 19.60 -3.35 -12.70
C ALA A 255 19.91 -4.86 -12.93
N ASP A 256 19.63 -5.34 -14.14
CA ASP A 256 19.93 -6.69 -14.65
C ASP A 256 19.16 -7.88 -14.04
N ASP A 257 18.00 -7.68 -13.42
CA ASP A 257 17.16 -8.73 -12.78
C ASP A 257 17.91 -9.63 -11.76
N ALA A 258 19.13 -9.25 -11.40
CA ALA A 258 19.88 -9.93 -10.37
C ALA A 258 19.09 -9.76 -9.08
N ALA A 259 18.75 -10.87 -8.42
CA ALA A 259 18.13 -10.83 -7.10
C ALA A 259 18.86 -9.76 -6.28
N PRO A 260 18.13 -8.75 -5.73
CA PRO A 260 18.75 -7.64 -5.05
C PRO A 260 19.69 -8.27 -4.04
N PRO A 261 20.92 -7.74 -3.92
CA PRO A 261 21.86 -8.31 -2.97
C PRO A 261 21.11 -8.40 -1.64
N PHE A 262 21.03 -9.58 -1.02
CA PHE A 262 20.48 -9.73 0.33
C PHE A 262 21.28 -8.76 1.22
N GLY A 263 20.78 -7.53 1.42
CA GLY A 263 21.58 -6.39 1.84
C GLY A 263 21.14 -5.04 1.26
N ALA A 264 21.90 -3.99 1.60
CA ALA A 264 21.56 -2.62 1.23
C ALA A 264 21.87 -2.31 -0.24
N LEU A 265 20.91 -1.76 -0.97
CA LEU A 265 21.09 -1.31 -2.36
C LEU A 265 22.13 -0.21 -2.48
N GLY A 266 22.15 0.72 -1.53
CA GLY A 266 23.05 1.86 -1.57
C GLY A 266 22.56 3.04 -0.74
N ARG A 267 23.19 4.20 -0.94
CA ARG A 267 22.79 5.46 -0.32
C ARG A 267 23.22 6.66 -1.16
N CYS A 268 22.49 7.77 -1.05
CA CYS A 268 22.98 9.07 -1.50
C CYS A 268 24.04 9.61 -0.53
N LYS A 269 25.20 10.00 -1.06
CA LYS A 269 26.27 10.69 -0.33
C LYS A 269 26.77 11.87 -1.16
N ASP A 270 26.71 13.07 -0.58
CA ASP A 270 27.16 14.32 -1.21
C ASP A 270 26.49 14.59 -2.57
N GLY A 271 25.19 14.25 -2.69
CA GLY A 271 24.41 14.40 -3.92
C GLY A 271 24.68 13.32 -4.98
N THR A 272 25.45 12.28 -4.66
CA THR A 272 25.78 11.18 -5.58
C THR A 272 25.30 9.85 -5.02
N TRP A 273 24.77 8.98 -5.88
CA TRP A 273 24.42 7.61 -5.53
C TRP A 273 25.67 6.77 -5.26
N ARG A 274 25.62 5.97 -4.20
CA ARG A 274 26.67 5.02 -3.79
C ARG A 274 26.03 3.68 -3.49
N GLY A 275 25.91 2.83 -4.49
CA GLY A 275 25.22 1.55 -4.39
C GLY A 275 25.49 0.66 -5.60
N VAL A 276 24.68 -0.38 -5.72
CA VAL A 276 24.55 -1.16 -6.96
C VAL A 276 24.00 -0.27 -8.08
N GLU A 277 24.13 -0.72 -9.32
CA GLU A 277 23.44 -0.10 -10.44
C GLU A 277 21.93 -0.24 -10.28
N VAL A 278 21.20 0.83 -10.57
CA VAL A 278 19.75 0.88 -10.40
C VAL A 278 19.09 1.58 -11.59
N GLU A 279 17.86 1.17 -11.88
CA GLU A 279 17.02 1.70 -12.96
C GLU A 279 15.74 2.28 -12.37
N ILE A 280 15.24 3.35 -12.98
CA ILE A 280 13.96 3.96 -12.59
C ILE A 280 12.83 3.04 -13.03
N ALA A 281 11.95 2.66 -12.11
CA ALA A 281 10.82 1.76 -12.37
C ALA A 281 9.47 2.49 -12.30
N GLY A 282 9.41 3.64 -11.65
CA GLY A 282 8.17 4.39 -11.47
C GLY A 282 8.27 5.44 -10.38
N ALA A 283 7.12 5.80 -9.83
CA ALA A 283 7.03 6.71 -8.71
C ALA A 283 5.97 6.25 -7.71
N ALA A 284 5.98 6.86 -6.54
CA ALA A 284 4.88 6.80 -5.59
C ALA A 284 4.60 8.19 -5.03
N PHE A 285 3.38 8.38 -4.57
CA PHE A 285 2.93 9.61 -3.93
C PHE A 285 2.57 9.33 -2.49
N TYR A 286 2.80 10.32 -1.63
CA TYR A 286 2.46 10.23 -0.22
C TYR A 286 1.82 11.51 0.27
N MET A 287 0.56 11.43 0.68
CA MET A 287 -0.24 12.55 1.16
C MET A 287 -0.48 12.43 2.66
N PRO A 288 0.17 13.26 3.50
CA PRO A 288 -0.05 13.24 4.95
C PRO A 288 -1.52 13.54 5.29
N PHE A 289 -2.08 12.86 6.30
CA PHE A 289 -3.45 13.14 6.73
C PHE A 289 -3.65 14.57 7.21
N GLN A 290 -2.59 15.22 7.69
CA GLN A 290 -2.61 16.64 8.08
C GLN A 290 -2.91 17.58 6.90
N ALA A 291 -2.60 17.14 5.66
CA ALA A 291 -2.83 17.92 4.45
C ALA A 291 -4.17 17.58 3.79
N VAL A 292 -4.50 16.30 3.67
CA VAL A 292 -5.67 15.83 2.87
C VAL A 292 -6.83 15.26 3.70
N GLY A 293 -6.65 15.06 5.01
CA GLY A 293 -7.64 14.44 5.88
C GLY A 293 -7.54 12.91 5.94
N ASN A 294 -8.46 12.30 6.67
CA ASN A 294 -8.53 10.84 6.88
C ASN A 294 -9.59 10.17 5.99
N ASP A 295 -10.39 10.95 5.27
CA ASP A 295 -11.25 10.42 4.21
C ASP A 295 -10.44 10.36 2.92
N HIS A 296 -10.81 9.46 2.02
CA HIS A 296 -10.17 9.38 0.71
C HIS A 296 -10.31 10.73 0.00
N PHE A 297 -9.22 11.21 -0.59
CA PHE A 297 -9.16 12.49 -1.27
C PHE A 297 -9.10 12.29 -2.79
N GLU A 298 -9.38 13.35 -3.54
CA GLU A 298 -9.29 13.30 -5.00
C GLU A 298 -7.82 13.34 -5.43
N GLY A 299 -7.33 12.24 -6.01
CA GLY A 299 -5.96 12.09 -6.49
C GLY A 299 -5.87 12.11 -8.02
N PHE A 300 -5.51 10.97 -8.59
CA PHE A 300 -5.51 10.79 -10.04
C PHE A 300 -6.95 10.74 -10.56
N SER A 301 -7.12 10.97 -11.86
CA SER A 301 -8.44 11.00 -12.47
C SER A 301 -9.04 9.61 -12.65
N GLY A 302 -10.30 9.46 -12.25
CA GLY A 302 -11.06 8.22 -12.40
C GLY A 302 -10.84 7.23 -11.25
N PRO A 303 -11.56 6.10 -11.23
CA PRO A 303 -11.66 5.22 -10.06
C PRO A 303 -10.53 4.19 -9.96
N LEU A 304 -9.51 4.27 -10.84
CA LEU A 304 -8.44 3.29 -10.89
C LEU A 304 -7.35 3.54 -9.84
N ASP A 305 -7.31 4.73 -9.25
CA ASP A 305 -6.29 5.08 -8.27
C ASP A 305 -6.61 4.45 -6.91
N ASN A 306 -5.72 3.55 -6.48
CA ASN A 306 -5.91 2.76 -5.28
C ASN A 306 -5.06 3.31 -4.13
N TRP A 307 -5.45 4.47 -3.62
CA TRP A 307 -4.77 5.06 -2.46
C TRP A 307 -4.99 4.20 -1.23
N HIS A 308 -3.95 4.04 -0.44
CA HIS A 308 -3.99 3.17 0.72
C HIS A 308 -3.22 3.76 1.89
N VAL A 309 -3.51 3.23 3.07
CA VAL A 309 -2.86 3.59 4.31
C VAL A 309 -2.13 2.37 4.83
N HIS A 310 -0.83 2.51 5.04
CA HIS A 310 -0.07 1.51 5.77
C HIS A 310 -0.36 1.63 7.26
N TYR A 311 -0.59 0.51 7.92
CA TYR A 311 -0.79 0.41 9.36
C TYR A 311 0.33 -0.36 10.01
N ASN A 312 0.72 0.03 11.22
CA ASN A 312 1.72 -0.67 12.03
C ASN A 312 3.04 -0.87 11.26
N LEU A 313 3.34 0.02 10.31
CA LEU A 313 4.54 -0.09 9.49
C LEU A 313 5.73 0.45 10.27
N CYS A 314 6.72 -0.41 10.46
CA CYS A 314 7.93 -0.16 11.21
C CYS A 314 9.16 -0.50 10.37
N ARG A 315 10.27 0.19 10.59
CA ARG A 315 11.54 -0.19 9.96
C ARG A 315 12.48 -0.91 10.94
N LEU A 316 12.57 -2.23 10.84
CA LEU A 316 13.46 -3.07 11.67
C LEU A 316 14.62 -3.61 10.84
N GLY A 317 15.85 -3.39 11.31
CA GLY A 317 17.05 -3.90 10.62
C GLY A 317 17.24 -3.35 9.20
N GLY A 318 16.55 -2.26 8.84
CA GLY A 318 16.54 -1.69 7.50
C GLY A 318 15.48 -2.29 6.56
N GLN A 319 14.60 -3.17 7.05
CA GLN A 319 13.45 -3.70 6.33
C GLN A 319 12.16 -3.13 6.89
N ASP A 320 11.18 -2.94 6.01
CA ASP A 320 9.83 -2.56 6.40
C ASP A 320 9.08 -3.81 6.86
N VAL A 321 8.51 -3.75 8.07
CA VAL A 321 7.78 -4.83 8.71
C VAL A 321 6.51 -4.29 9.35
N THR A 322 5.45 -5.09 9.31
CA THR A 322 4.17 -4.76 9.94
C THR A 322 4.11 -5.34 11.34
N VAL A 323 4.38 -4.52 12.35
CA VAL A 323 4.37 -4.91 13.77
C VAL A 323 3.91 -3.76 14.65
N LEU A 324 3.39 -4.11 15.83
CA LEU A 324 2.96 -3.11 16.81
C LEU A 324 4.10 -2.18 17.24
N PRO A 325 3.80 -0.91 17.61
CA PRO A 325 4.79 0.03 18.15
C PRO A 325 5.63 -0.55 19.31
N SER A 326 5.03 -1.37 20.18
CA SER A 326 5.72 -2.03 21.29
C SER A 326 6.77 -3.05 20.84
N VAL A 327 6.53 -3.72 19.72
CA VAL A 327 7.47 -4.64 19.08
C VAL A 327 8.53 -3.86 18.29
N CYS A 328 8.12 -2.79 17.62
CA CYS A 328 8.96 -1.96 16.77
C CYS A 328 10.03 -1.19 17.57
N SER A 329 9.60 -0.34 18.49
CA SER A 329 10.45 0.65 19.16
C SER A 329 10.32 0.61 20.68
N GLY A 330 9.51 -0.32 21.22
CA GLY A 330 9.17 -0.39 22.64
C GLY A 330 8.21 0.72 23.08
N GLU A 331 7.61 1.45 22.13
CA GLU A 331 6.61 2.46 22.42
C GLU A 331 5.27 1.82 22.82
N GLN A 332 4.42 2.57 23.50
CA GLN A 332 3.12 2.05 23.92
C GLN A 332 2.21 1.89 22.71
N ASP A 333 1.54 0.75 22.63
CA ASP A 333 0.55 0.50 21.57
C ASP A 333 -0.65 1.43 21.74
N GLY A 334 -1.01 2.10 20.64
CA GLY A 334 -2.22 2.88 20.51
C GLY A 334 -3.43 2.00 20.18
N PRO A 335 -4.59 2.62 19.93
CA PRO A 335 -5.77 1.89 19.52
C PRO A 335 -5.57 1.33 18.09
N LEU A 336 -5.86 0.05 17.90
CA LEU A 336 -5.65 -0.66 16.63
C LEU A 336 -6.51 -0.14 15.48
N ASP A 337 -7.59 0.58 15.79
CA ASP A 337 -8.50 1.15 14.79
C ASP A 337 -7.95 2.43 14.13
N ARG A 338 -6.73 2.85 14.49
CA ARG A 338 -6.07 4.03 13.94
C ARG A 338 -4.70 3.73 13.38
N PRO A 339 -4.27 4.48 12.34
CA PRO A 339 -2.93 4.33 11.80
C PRO A 339 -1.89 4.69 12.86
N GLN A 340 -0.91 3.81 13.03
CA GLN A 340 0.21 3.97 13.98
C GLN A 340 1.45 3.28 13.42
N GLY A 341 2.63 3.78 13.75
CA GLY A 341 3.90 3.35 13.13
C GLY A 341 4.58 4.50 12.39
N ASP A 342 5.76 4.25 11.84
CA ASP A 342 6.64 5.29 11.28
C ASP A 342 6.09 5.89 9.97
N ALA A 343 5.36 5.09 9.19
CA ALA A 343 4.86 5.45 7.86
C ALA A 343 3.32 5.42 7.74
N SER A 344 2.62 5.44 8.87
CA SER A 344 1.17 5.27 8.93
C SER A 344 0.37 6.56 8.90
N GLU A 345 0.99 7.74 8.90
CA GLU A 345 0.30 9.03 9.05
C GLU A 345 -0.15 9.68 7.71
N GLY A 346 -0.44 8.87 6.68
CA GLY A 346 -0.84 9.39 5.37
C GLY A 346 -1.30 8.32 4.39
N TRP A 347 -1.84 8.80 3.28
CA TRP A 347 -2.19 8.01 2.11
C TRP A 347 -0.98 7.82 1.21
N MET A 348 -0.83 6.64 0.62
CA MET A 348 0.19 6.30 -0.35
C MET A 348 -0.44 5.69 -1.59
N ILE A 349 0.20 5.86 -2.74
CA ILE A 349 -0.12 5.15 -3.97
C ILE A 349 1.15 4.97 -4.81
N HIS A 350 1.30 3.81 -5.44
CA HIS A 350 2.32 3.58 -6.47
C HIS A 350 1.74 3.93 -7.84
N ALA A 351 2.56 4.54 -8.68
CA ALA A 351 2.20 4.93 -10.04
C ALA A 351 3.29 4.46 -11.02
N TRP A 352 2.95 3.44 -11.81
CA TRP A 352 3.81 2.85 -12.83
C TRP A 352 3.53 3.53 -14.17
N ALA A 353 4.44 4.44 -14.54
CA ALA A 353 4.39 5.16 -15.81
C ALA A 353 5.69 5.01 -16.62
N ASP A 354 6.65 4.23 -16.13
CA ASP A 354 7.84 3.89 -16.88
C ASP A 354 7.51 2.87 -17.97
N ARG A 355 8.11 3.02 -19.17
CA ARG A 355 7.80 2.12 -20.30
C ARG A 355 8.54 0.80 -20.25
N GLU A 356 9.72 0.78 -19.64
CA GLU A 356 10.53 -0.44 -19.54
C GLU A 356 9.97 -1.34 -18.43
N HIS A 357 9.31 -0.74 -17.44
CA HIS A 357 8.69 -1.42 -16.30
C HIS A 357 7.16 -1.24 -16.24
N ASP A 358 6.49 -1.11 -17.39
CA ASP A 358 5.04 -0.90 -17.43
C ASP A 358 4.29 -2.09 -16.79
N ASN A 359 3.23 -1.79 -16.04
CA ASN A 359 2.56 -2.77 -15.18
C ASN A 359 1.24 -3.25 -15.78
N GLN A 360 1.24 -4.49 -16.30
CA GLN A 360 0.07 -5.12 -16.91
C GLN A 360 -1.07 -5.39 -15.93
N LEU A 361 -0.83 -5.39 -14.61
CA LEU A 361 -1.89 -5.47 -13.60
C LEU A 361 -2.53 -4.10 -13.30
N GLY A 362 -1.97 -3.03 -13.87
CA GLY A 362 -2.51 -1.68 -13.81
C GLY A 362 -1.49 -0.64 -13.35
N SER A 363 -1.63 0.57 -13.86
CA SER A 363 -0.77 1.73 -13.55
C SER A 363 -0.70 2.04 -12.04
N PHE A 364 -1.73 1.66 -11.27
CA PHE A 364 -1.81 1.86 -9.81
C PHE A 364 -1.87 0.56 -9.02
N SER A 365 -1.56 -0.59 -9.64
CA SER A 365 -1.43 -1.84 -8.90
C SER A 365 -0.35 -1.68 -7.83
N MET A 366 -0.61 -2.13 -6.60
CA MET A 366 0.38 -2.06 -5.52
C MET A 366 1.70 -2.76 -5.91
N TRP A 367 1.56 -3.89 -6.59
CA TRP A 367 2.65 -4.75 -6.99
C TRP A 367 2.89 -4.64 -8.47
N ASN A 368 4.17 -4.59 -8.86
CA ASN A 368 4.59 -4.69 -10.24
C ASN A 368 5.33 -6.03 -10.46
N PRO A 369 4.69 -7.02 -11.10
CA PRO A 369 5.28 -8.34 -11.34
C PRO A 369 6.39 -8.31 -12.39
N SER A 370 6.56 -7.20 -13.12
CA SER A 370 7.75 -6.98 -13.97
C SER A 370 9.00 -6.64 -13.17
N LEU A 371 8.87 -6.29 -11.88
CA LEU A 371 9.98 -6.01 -10.99
C LEU A 371 10.33 -7.24 -10.17
N TRP A 372 11.60 -7.34 -9.74
CA TRP A 372 12.03 -8.48 -8.93
C TRP A 372 11.21 -8.61 -7.60
N PRO A 373 10.83 -9.83 -7.20
CA PRO A 373 10.94 -11.09 -7.95
C PRO A 373 9.97 -11.09 -9.12
N VAL A 374 10.51 -11.26 -10.33
CA VAL A 374 9.67 -11.26 -11.54
C VAL A 374 8.69 -12.43 -11.46
N ALA A 375 7.42 -12.12 -11.70
CA ALA A 375 6.34 -13.09 -11.64
C ALA A 375 5.52 -13.03 -12.93
N ASP A 376 4.79 -14.10 -13.22
CA ASP A 376 3.85 -14.13 -14.33
C ASP A 376 2.59 -13.33 -13.93
N PRO A 377 2.29 -12.18 -14.57
CA PRO A 377 1.10 -11.39 -14.23
C PRO A 377 -0.21 -12.12 -14.57
N SER A 378 -0.17 -13.18 -15.39
CA SER A 378 -1.35 -14.00 -15.70
C SER A 378 -1.59 -15.14 -14.70
N ALA A 379 -0.70 -15.31 -13.71
CA ALA A 379 -0.84 -16.36 -12.71
C ALA A 379 -2.11 -16.17 -11.88
N THR A 380 -2.90 -17.23 -11.77
CA THR A 380 -4.13 -17.21 -10.97
C THR A 380 -3.80 -17.19 -9.48
N LEU A 381 -3.97 -16.03 -8.84
CA LEU A 381 -3.90 -15.88 -7.40
C LEU A 381 -5.12 -16.52 -6.72
N GLY A 382 -4.98 -16.94 -5.46
CA GLY A 382 -6.09 -17.49 -4.67
C GLY A 382 -6.63 -18.88 -5.08
N SER A 383 -6.11 -19.55 -6.12
CA SER A 383 -6.66 -20.84 -6.56
C SER A 383 -5.61 -21.78 -7.15
N GLN A 384 -4.90 -22.52 -6.28
CA GLN A 384 -4.35 -23.82 -6.66
C GLN A 384 -4.58 -24.85 -5.55
N THR A 385 -5.66 -25.63 -5.69
CA THR A 385 -6.05 -26.73 -4.80
C THR A 385 -5.62 -28.08 -5.38
N THR A 386 -4.33 -28.31 -5.57
CA THR A 386 -3.90 -29.71 -5.55
C THR A 386 -3.95 -30.17 -4.10
N GLU A 387 -4.68 -31.25 -3.80
CA GLU A 387 -5.04 -31.69 -2.44
C GLU A 387 -3.85 -31.90 -1.46
N ASN A 388 -2.60 -31.75 -1.92
CA ASN A 388 -1.37 -31.94 -1.15
C ASN A 388 -0.38 -30.75 -1.22
N THR A 389 -0.81 -29.56 -1.65
CA THR A 389 0.07 -28.38 -1.71
C THR A 389 -0.20 -27.45 -0.53
N ASN A 390 0.86 -27.07 0.19
CA ASN A 390 0.76 -26.04 1.23
C ASN A 390 0.58 -24.68 0.56
N LEU A 391 -0.22 -23.80 1.16
CA LEU A 391 -0.48 -22.48 0.60
C LEU A 391 0.11 -21.38 1.49
N ILE A 392 0.54 -20.30 0.84
CA ILE A 392 0.75 -18.99 1.47
C ILE A 392 -0.39 -18.12 0.96
N ALA A 393 -1.28 -17.70 1.86
CA ALA A 393 -2.48 -16.95 1.51
C ALA A 393 -2.98 -16.13 2.70
N ASP A 394 -3.56 -14.96 2.45
CA ASP A 394 -4.12 -14.06 3.47
C ASP A 394 -3.07 -13.65 4.52
N PHE A 395 -1.79 -13.50 4.13
CA PHE A 395 -0.67 -13.31 5.07
C PHE A 395 -0.58 -14.44 6.13
N ASP A 396 -0.91 -15.67 5.76
CA ASP A 396 -0.79 -16.85 6.63
C ASP A 396 -0.33 -18.10 5.86
N TYR A 397 0.10 -19.12 6.59
CA TYR A 397 0.46 -20.43 6.04
C TYR A 397 -0.65 -21.45 6.27
N GLN A 398 -1.15 -22.02 5.18
CA GLN A 398 -2.09 -23.13 5.21
C GLN A 398 -1.35 -24.43 4.91
N THR A 399 -0.88 -25.10 5.96
CA THR A 399 -0.10 -26.33 5.85
C THR A 399 -0.95 -27.58 5.88
N VAL A 400 -0.60 -28.56 5.05
CA VAL A 400 -1.18 -29.90 5.11
C VAL A 400 -0.43 -30.73 6.17
N GLU A 401 -1.14 -31.20 7.19
CA GLU A 401 -0.54 -31.87 8.37
C GLU A 401 0.13 -33.23 8.09
N ALA A 402 -0.12 -33.86 6.94
CA ALA A 402 0.29 -35.23 6.62
C ALA A 402 1.49 -35.31 5.65
N ALA A 403 2.45 -34.39 5.77
CA ALA A 403 3.63 -34.42 4.91
C ALA A 403 4.47 -35.70 5.14
N VAL A 404 5.06 -36.22 4.06
CA VAL A 404 6.01 -37.34 4.10
C VAL A 404 7.42 -36.85 3.81
N PRO A 405 8.47 -37.56 4.23
CA PRO A 405 9.84 -37.16 3.95
C PRO A 405 10.08 -36.98 2.45
N GLY A 406 10.76 -35.91 2.08
CA GLY A 406 11.08 -35.55 0.71
C GLY A 406 10.79 -34.08 0.42
N ARG A 407 10.37 -33.83 -0.83
CA ARG A 407 10.08 -32.49 -1.34
C ARG A 407 8.67 -32.07 -0.93
N ILE A 408 8.59 -30.95 -0.23
CA ILE A 408 7.34 -30.35 0.25
C ILE A 408 7.14 -29.03 -0.47
N SER A 409 6.01 -28.88 -1.18
CA SER A 409 5.72 -27.72 -2.01
C SER A 409 4.86 -26.69 -1.27
N PHE A 410 5.18 -25.42 -1.51
CA PHE A 410 4.39 -24.26 -1.11
C PHE A 410 4.04 -23.46 -2.36
N PHE A 411 2.78 -23.08 -2.49
CA PHE A 411 2.30 -22.17 -3.53
C PHE A 411 1.93 -20.84 -2.90
N ASN A 412 2.50 -19.76 -3.42
CA ASN A 412 2.16 -18.42 -3.00
C ASN A 412 0.91 -17.94 -3.75
N ALA A 413 -0.22 -17.92 -3.04
CA ALA A 413 -1.51 -17.48 -3.58
C ALA A 413 -1.82 -16.01 -3.29
N ASP A 414 -0.96 -15.34 -2.52
CA ASP A 414 -0.95 -13.90 -2.33
C ASP A 414 -0.20 -13.23 -3.49
N PRO A 415 -0.53 -11.96 -3.82
CA PRO A 415 0.27 -11.18 -4.77
C PRO A 415 1.62 -10.75 -4.17
N GLU A 416 1.69 -10.59 -2.84
CA GLU A 416 2.92 -10.28 -2.12
C GLU A 416 3.96 -11.38 -2.30
N ALA A 417 5.23 -11.00 -2.37
CA ALA A 417 6.29 -11.99 -2.27
C ALA A 417 6.41 -12.52 -0.83
N HIS A 418 6.58 -13.84 -0.69
CA HIS A 418 6.72 -14.53 0.60
C HIS A 418 7.96 -15.43 0.62
N SER A 419 8.17 -16.18 1.68
CA SER A 419 9.23 -17.20 1.79
C SER A 419 8.82 -18.29 2.76
N VAL A 420 9.59 -19.37 2.84
CA VAL A 420 9.44 -20.41 3.86
C VAL A 420 10.84 -20.70 4.41
N THR A 421 11.15 -20.10 5.56
CA THR A 421 12.47 -20.13 6.21
C THR A 421 12.40 -20.91 7.51
N ALA A 422 13.31 -21.86 7.74
CA ALA A 422 13.29 -22.72 8.93
C ALA A 422 13.58 -21.95 10.23
N GLY A 423 12.84 -22.30 11.30
CA GLY A 423 12.96 -21.72 12.63
C GLY A 423 11.91 -20.65 12.92
N THR A 424 12.30 -19.66 13.71
CA THR A 424 11.48 -18.46 14.00
C THR A 424 12.24 -17.19 13.58
N PRO A 425 11.58 -16.03 13.45
CA PRO A 425 12.27 -14.77 13.17
C PRO A 425 13.40 -14.46 14.17
N GLU A 426 13.23 -14.83 15.43
CA GLU A 426 14.22 -14.62 16.50
C GLU A 426 15.36 -15.64 16.47
N ASN A 427 15.11 -16.83 15.91
CA ASN A 427 16.06 -17.93 15.87
C ASN A 427 15.91 -18.74 14.57
N PRO A 428 16.36 -18.19 13.42
CA PRO A 428 16.38 -18.95 12.17
C PRO A 428 17.35 -20.13 12.29
N THR A 429 16.89 -21.34 11.99
CA THR A 429 17.72 -22.55 12.18
C THR A 429 18.61 -22.86 10.98
N GLY A 430 18.25 -22.35 9.79
CA GLY A 430 18.97 -22.57 8.53
C GLY A 430 18.83 -23.97 7.96
N GLU A 431 17.86 -24.77 8.44
CA GLU A 431 17.63 -26.14 7.96
C GLU A 431 17.07 -26.17 6.53
N PHE A 432 16.24 -25.19 6.18
CA PHE A 432 15.74 -24.95 4.82
C PHE A 432 15.38 -23.47 4.65
N ASP A 433 15.42 -23.00 3.41
CA ASP A 433 14.97 -21.67 2.99
C ASP A 433 14.60 -21.73 1.50
N THR A 434 13.40 -21.27 1.15
CA THR A 434 12.97 -21.16 -0.26
C THR A 434 13.58 -19.96 -0.97
N GLY A 435 14.14 -19.00 -0.24
CA GLY A 435 14.30 -17.64 -0.70
C GLY A 435 12.95 -16.96 -0.91
N VAL A 436 12.98 -15.82 -1.61
CA VAL A 436 11.78 -15.06 -1.96
C VAL A 436 10.98 -15.78 -3.06
N VAL A 437 9.69 -15.94 -2.82
CA VAL A 437 8.70 -16.59 -3.68
C VAL A 437 7.71 -15.52 -4.11
N GLY A 438 7.76 -15.11 -5.37
CA GLY A 438 6.81 -14.13 -5.92
C GLY A 438 5.36 -14.63 -5.90
N GLY A 439 4.41 -13.71 -6.03
CA GLY A 439 2.99 -14.06 -6.11
C GLY A 439 2.70 -15.00 -7.29
N GLY A 440 1.77 -15.93 -7.10
CA GLY A 440 1.41 -16.92 -8.11
C GLY A 440 2.49 -17.96 -8.43
N SER A 441 3.59 -18.00 -7.66
CA SER A 441 4.71 -18.91 -7.86
C SER A 441 4.74 -20.03 -6.82
N ALA A 442 5.39 -21.14 -7.16
CA ALA A 442 5.62 -22.26 -6.24
C ALA A 442 7.10 -22.42 -5.91
N ALA A 443 7.38 -22.73 -4.65
CA ALA A 443 8.70 -23.14 -4.19
C ALA A 443 8.60 -24.44 -3.38
N SER A 444 9.74 -25.04 -3.04
CA SER A 444 9.72 -26.23 -2.21
C SER A 444 10.92 -26.30 -1.28
N ILE A 445 10.70 -26.92 -0.14
CA ILE A 445 11.72 -27.29 0.84
C ILE A 445 11.93 -28.80 0.81
N GLU A 446 13.05 -29.27 1.34
CA GLU A 446 13.36 -30.70 1.45
C GLU A 446 13.53 -31.10 2.92
N ILE A 447 12.68 -32.01 3.40
CA ILE A 447 12.73 -32.53 4.78
C ILE A 447 12.85 -34.04 4.72
N SER A 448 14.00 -34.59 5.10
CA SER A 448 14.30 -36.03 4.98
C SER A 448 14.05 -36.84 6.25
N ARG A 449 13.74 -36.18 7.38
CA ARG A 449 13.56 -36.85 8.68
C ARG A 449 12.16 -36.58 9.22
N PRO A 450 11.49 -37.60 9.77
CA PRO A 450 10.25 -37.38 10.52
C PRO A 450 10.48 -36.43 11.70
N GLY A 451 9.53 -35.54 11.95
CA GLY A 451 9.61 -34.52 12.97
C GLY A 451 8.63 -33.37 12.73
N THR A 452 8.56 -32.45 13.68
CA THR A 452 7.82 -31.20 13.54
C THR A 452 8.83 -30.07 13.36
N TYR A 453 8.61 -29.26 12.32
CA TYR A 453 9.51 -28.18 11.92
C TYR A 453 8.74 -26.87 11.96
N GLU A 454 9.27 -25.90 12.73
CA GLU A 454 8.79 -24.52 12.71
C GLU A 454 9.44 -23.78 11.53
N PHE A 455 8.69 -22.84 10.95
CA PHE A 455 9.18 -21.97 9.91
C PHE A 455 8.46 -20.62 9.93
N PHE A 456 9.00 -19.64 9.22
CA PHE A 456 8.48 -18.28 9.15
C PHE A 456 8.74 -17.64 7.79
N CYS A 457 8.09 -16.50 7.54
CA CYS A 457 8.37 -15.68 6.36
C CYS A 457 9.47 -14.66 6.72
N SER A 458 10.59 -14.69 6.00
CA SER A 458 11.69 -13.72 6.14
C SER A 458 11.31 -12.28 5.79
N LEU A 459 10.23 -12.09 5.02
CA LEU A 459 9.72 -10.78 4.63
C LEU A 459 8.64 -10.27 5.60
N HIS A 460 7.91 -11.19 6.24
CA HIS A 460 6.77 -10.88 7.10
C HIS A 460 6.90 -11.65 8.41
N THR A 461 7.59 -11.07 9.40
CA THR A 461 7.96 -11.75 10.64
C THR A 461 6.76 -12.19 11.50
N GLY A 462 5.56 -11.67 11.22
CA GLY A 462 4.30 -12.12 11.79
C GLY A 462 3.85 -13.50 11.31
N MET A 463 4.26 -13.91 10.11
CA MET A 463 3.87 -15.18 9.51
C MET A 463 4.74 -16.31 10.03
N ARG A 464 4.11 -17.22 10.76
CA ARG A 464 4.75 -18.40 11.35
C ARG A 464 3.93 -19.63 11.02
N GLY A 465 4.60 -20.73 10.73
CA GLY A 465 3.97 -21.99 10.40
C GLY A 465 4.69 -23.16 11.03
N THR A 466 4.01 -24.29 11.08
CA THR A 466 4.60 -25.57 11.50
C THR A 466 4.22 -26.64 10.49
N ILE A 467 5.16 -27.52 10.17
CA ILE A 467 4.88 -28.70 9.35
C ILE A 467 5.33 -29.95 10.08
N THR A 468 4.43 -30.93 10.17
CA THR A 468 4.73 -32.24 10.74
C THR A 468 4.97 -33.23 9.62
N VAL A 469 6.15 -33.84 9.63
CA VAL A 469 6.55 -34.88 8.68
C VAL A 469 6.48 -36.24 9.38
N GLY A 470 5.62 -37.11 8.88
CA GLY A 470 5.42 -38.46 9.42
C GLY A 470 6.53 -39.45 9.06
N GLY A 471 6.59 -40.57 9.77
CA GLY A 471 7.36 -41.74 9.32
C GLY A 471 6.70 -42.39 8.11
N SER A 472 7.49 -42.86 7.14
CA SER A 472 7.03 -43.57 5.93
C SER A 472 6.33 -44.89 6.22
#